data_AF-A0AA38IJ37-F1
#
_entry.id   AF-A0AA38IJ37-F1
#
_cell.length_a   1.000
_cell.length_b   1.000
_cell.length_c   1.000
_cell.angle_alpha   90.00
_cell.angle_beta   90.00
_cell.angle_gamma   90.00
#
_symmetry.space_group_name_H-M   'P 1'
#
loop_
_entity.id
_entity.type
_entity.pdbx_description
1 polymer ?
#
loop_
_entity_poly.entity_id
_entity_poly.type
_entity_poly.pdbx_seq_one_letter_code
_entity_poly.pdbx_strand_id
1 'polypeptide(L)'
;MVHIDSVASSVSKVKNLKDGGILLGYQDITRFKRLADDKLAGAYDIRQVSTLKPRIRIAGISKDVSESSVLDFLVKQNEFIFSNDEENVYKLIKFLPVKNKSDGFQPIVEVDIASYKKVISIGH
;
A
#
# COMPACT_ATOMS: atom_id res chain seq x y z
N MET A 1 3.02 38.53 5.98
CA MET A 1 2.58 37.60 7.03
C MET A 1 1.55 36.66 6.40
N VAL A 2 1.93 35.42 6.11
CA VAL A 2 1.03 34.47 5.42
C VAL A 2 0.11 33.86 6.48
N HIS A 3 -1.17 34.24 6.45
CA HIS A 3 -2.19 33.67 7.30
C HIS A 3 -2.51 32.27 6.77
N ILE A 4 -2.13 31.24 7.52
CA ILE A 4 -2.53 29.85 7.21
C ILE A 4 -3.86 29.61 7.91
N ASP A 5 -4.93 29.58 7.13
CA ASP A 5 -6.29 29.27 7.59
C ASP A 5 -6.36 27.83 8.14
N SER A 6 -7.30 27.60 9.07
CA SER A 6 -7.44 26.44 9.96
C SER A 6 -7.72 25.07 9.31
N VAL A 7 -7.46 24.90 8.01
CA VAL A 7 -7.38 23.57 7.33
C VAL A 7 -6.15 22.77 7.80
N ALA A 8 -5.24 23.42 8.53
CA ALA A 8 -4.05 22.80 9.12
C ALA A 8 -4.34 21.68 10.15
N SER A 9 -5.60 21.49 10.60
CA SER A 9 -5.92 20.44 11.58
C SER A 9 -5.88 19.01 11.03
N SER A 10 -5.87 18.85 9.70
CA SER A 10 -6.05 17.54 9.05
C SER A 10 -4.83 17.06 8.25
N VAL A 11 -3.74 17.85 8.23
CA VAL A 11 -2.45 17.42 7.70
C VAL A 11 -1.81 16.47 8.72
N SER A 12 -1.82 15.17 8.42
CA SER A 12 -1.31 14.14 9.32
C SER A 12 0.21 14.07 9.36
N LYS A 13 0.89 14.47 8.28
CA LYS A 13 2.35 14.44 8.18
C LYS A 13 2.86 15.39 7.10
N VAL A 14 4.00 16.01 7.34
CA VAL A 14 4.75 16.79 6.35
C VAL A 14 6.16 16.22 6.23
N LYS A 15 6.65 16.02 5.00
CA LYS A 15 8.01 15.52 4.75
C LYS A 15 8.62 16.23 3.54
N ASN A 16 9.83 16.75 3.71
CA ASN A 16 10.60 17.32 2.60
C ASN A 16 11.24 16.18 1.77
N LEU A 17 11.16 16.31 0.45
CA LEU A 17 11.79 15.41 -0.52
C LEU A 17 13.14 16.00 -0.96
N LYS A 18 14.02 15.15 -1.51
CA LYS A 18 15.40 15.53 -1.85
C LYS A 18 15.49 16.59 -2.94
N ASP A 19 14.48 16.68 -3.81
CA ASP A 19 14.45 17.60 -4.96
C ASP A 19 13.66 18.89 -4.65
N GLY A 20 13.55 19.27 -3.37
CA GLY A 20 12.81 20.45 -2.92
C GLY A 20 11.28 20.28 -2.89
N GLY A 21 10.76 19.11 -3.25
CA GLY A 21 9.33 18.79 -3.14
C GLY A 21 8.88 18.64 -1.67
N ILE A 22 7.59 18.87 -1.44
CA ILE A 22 6.96 18.66 -0.12
C ILE A 22 5.91 17.56 -0.25
N LEU A 23 6.01 16.53 0.60
CA LEU A 23 5.01 15.48 0.73
C LEU A 23 4.10 15.80 1.91
N LEU A 24 2.80 15.89 1.64
CA LEU A 24 1.76 16.13 2.63
C LEU A 24 0.87 14.90 2.77
N GLY A 25 0.73 14.41 3.99
CA GLY A 25 -0.25 13.40 4.37
C GLY A 25 -1.54 14.08 4.81
N TYR A 26 -2.68 13.65 4.27
CA TYR A 26 -4.00 14.18 4.60
C TYR A 26 -5.02 13.05 4.56
N GLN A 27 -6.03 13.07 5.45
CA GLN A 27 -7.02 11.98 5.54
C GLN A 27 -7.95 11.92 4.32
N ASP A 28 -8.43 13.08 3.86
CA ASP A 28 -9.26 13.22 2.64
C ASP A 28 -8.43 13.81 1.49
N ILE A 29 -7.62 12.94 0.86
CA ILE A 29 -6.67 13.31 -0.18
C ILE A 29 -7.37 13.98 -1.37
N THR A 30 -8.56 13.51 -1.74
CA THR A 30 -9.32 14.03 -2.89
C THR A 30 -9.73 15.48 -2.67
N ARG A 31 -10.30 15.78 -1.50
CA ARG A 31 -10.69 17.16 -1.16
C ARG A 31 -9.47 18.06 -1.03
N PHE A 32 -8.40 17.59 -0.39
CA PHE A 32 -7.18 18.38 -0.24
C PHE A 32 -6.53 18.68 -1.58
N LYS A 33 -6.44 17.69 -2.48
CA LYS A 33 -5.89 17.87 -3.82
C LYS A 33 -6.64 18.97 -4.56
N ARG A 34 -7.98 18.94 -4.57
CA ARG A 34 -8.79 19.98 -5.20
C ARG A 34 -8.50 21.37 -4.65
N LEU A 35 -8.44 21.51 -3.32
CA LEU A 35 -8.11 22.80 -2.69
C LEU A 35 -6.69 23.28 -3.03
N ALA A 36 -5.73 22.36 -3.06
CA ALA A 36 -4.36 22.67 -3.43
C ALA A 36 -4.29 23.10 -4.90
N ASP A 37 -4.96 22.38 -5.81
CA ASP A 37 -5.01 22.73 -7.22
C ASP A 37 -5.63 24.13 -7.41
N ASP A 38 -6.74 24.42 -6.73
CA ASP A 38 -7.42 25.72 -6.79
C ASP A 38 -6.56 26.90 -6.29
N LYS A 39 -5.66 26.67 -5.34
CA LYS A 39 -4.90 27.74 -4.64
C LYS A 39 -3.44 27.85 -5.03
N LEU A 40 -2.82 26.74 -5.44
CA LEU A 40 -1.36 26.61 -5.53
C LEU A 40 -0.90 26.08 -6.90
N ALA A 41 -1.78 25.59 -7.77
CA ALA A 41 -1.37 25.04 -9.07
C ALA A 41 -0.64 26.05 -9.98
N GLY A 42 -0.84 27.35 -9.78
CA GLY A 42 -0.14 28.40 -10.53
C GLY A 42 1.34 28.55 -10.17
N ALA A 43 1.77 28.06 -9.00
CA ALA A 43 3.14 28.18 -8.50
C ALA A 43 3.81 26.83 -8.22
N TYR A 44 3.03 25.75 -8.07
CA TYR A 44 3.52 24.43 -7.71
C TYR A 44 2.89 23.36 -8.60
N ASP A 45 3.69 22.36 -8.98
CA ASP A 45 3.18 21.12 -9.58
C ASP A 45 2.65 20.20 -8.47
N ILE A 46 1.33 20.04 -8.44
CA ILE A 46 0.65 19.25 -7.41
C ILE A 46 0.34 17.87 -7.96
N ARG A 47 0.95 16.86 -7.35
CA ARG A 47 0.74 15.46 -7.72
C ARG A 47 0.22 14.68 -6.53
N GLN A 48 -0.83 13.92 -6.78
CA GLN A 48 -1.27 12.90 -5.84
C GLN A 48 -0.33 11.71 -5.93
N VAL A 49 0.40 11.45 -4.85
CA VAL A 49 1.22 10.24 -4.76
C VAL A 49 0.28 9.08 -4.50
N SER A 50 0.25 8.10 -5.40
CA SER A 50 -0.45 6.85 -5.17
C SER A 50 0.09 6.22 -3.89
N THR A 51 -0.78 5.97 -2.92
CA THR A 51 -0.42 5.24 -1.71
C THR A 51 0.17 3.90 -2.12
N LEU A 52 1.39 3.61 -1.65
CA LEU A 52 1.96 2.28 -1.79
C LEU A 52 1.00 1.32 -1.10
N LYS A 53 0.39 0.43 -1.89
CA LYS A 53 -0.39 -0.66 -1.32
C LYS A 53 0.54 -1.52 -0.46
N PRO A 54 0.10 -1.95 0.73
CA PRO A 54 0.92 -2.78 1.60
C PRO A 54 1.32 -4.07 0.89
N ARG A 55 2.54 -4.53 1.17
CA ARG A 55 3.11 -5.75 0.58
C ARG A 55 3.47 -6.73 1.67
N ILE A 56 3.05 -7.96 1.49
CA ILE A 56 3.34 -9.08 2.37
C ILE A 56 4.32 -10.00 1.65
N ARG A 57 5.40 -10.34 2.33
CA ARG A 57 6.30 -11.41 1.90
C ARG A 57 5.88 -12.68 2.61
N ILE A 58 5.63 -13.72 1.83
CA ILE A 58 5.23 -15.02 2.33
C ILE A 58 6.43 -15.92 2.14
N ALA A 59 6.88 -16.57 3.21
CA ALA A 59 8.05 -17.44 3.17
C ALA A 59 7.65 -18.90 3.34
N GLY A 60 8.43 -19.81 2.74
CA GLY A 60 8.22 -21.25 2.93
C GLY A 60 7.17 -21.87 2.01
N ILE A 61 6.87 -21.24 0.87
CA ILE A 61 6.03 -21.87 -0.16
C ILE A 61 6.83 -22.99 -0.85
N SER A 62 6.26 -24.20 -0.94
CA SER A 62 6.90 -25.33 -1.61
C SER A 62 7.10 -25.04 -3.10
N LYS A 63 8.12 -25.68 -3.68
CA LYS A 63 8.37 -25.68 -5.13
C LYS A 63 7.26 -26.31 -5.96
N ASP A 64 6.42 -27.12 -5.33
CA ASP A 64 5.31 -27.81 -6.01
C ASP A 64 4.11 -26.88 -6.26
N VAL A 65 4.10 -25.69 -5.62
CA VAL A 65 3.05 -24.69 -5.81
C VAL A 65 3.44 -23.80 -6.99
N SER A 66 2.61 -23.80 -8.03
CA SER A 66 2.83 -22.94 -9.20
C SER A 66 2.51 -21.48 -8.88
N GLU A 67 3.22 -20.55 -9.52
CA GLU A 67 2.96 -19.11 -9.39
C GLU A 67 1.47 -18.75 -9.60
N SER A 68 0.83 -19.39 -10.57
CA SER A 68 -0.59 -19.20 -10.90
C SER A 68 -1.55 -19.67 -9.82
N SER A 69 -1.16 -20.62 -8.97
CA SER A 69 -2.02 -21.20 -7.93
C SER A 69 -1.74 -20.65 -6.53
N VAL A 70 -0.64 -19.89 -6.35
CA VAL A 70 -0.26 -19.29 -5.05
C VAL A 70 -1.37 -18.41 -4.49
N LEU A 71 -1.96 -17.53 -5.31
CA LEU A 71 -3.01 -16.62 -4.83
C LEU A 71 -4.24 -17.40 -4.40
N ASP A 72 -4.71 -18.34 -5.23
CA ASP A 72 -5.85 -19.19 -4.92
C ASP A 72 -5.64 -19.97 -3.62
N PHE A 73 -4.44 -20.52 -3.43
CA PHE A 73 -4.08 -21.24 -2.23
C PHE A 73 -4.08 -20.35 -0.99
N LEU A 74 -3.50 -19.15 -1.11
CA LEU A 74 -3.47 -18.17 -0.02
C LEU A 74 -4.86 -17.71 0.39
N VAL A 75 -5.72 -17.44 -0.59
CA VAL A 75 -7.11 -17.04 -0.35
C VAL A 75 -7.88 -18.17 0.32
N LYS A 76 -7.85 -19.39 -0.25
CA LYS A 76 -8.54 -20.56 0.31
C LYS A 76 -8.10 -20.90 1.74
N GLN A 77 -6.82 -20.75 2.05
CA GLN A 77 -6.33 -21.05 3.40
C GLN A 77 -6.62 -19.95 4.41
N ASN A 78 -6.89 -18.73 3.95
CA ASN A 78 -7.02 -17.56 4.81
C ASN A 78 -8.25 -16.73 4.43
N GLU A 79 -9.39 -17.38 4.20
CA GLU A 79 -10.64 -16.73 3.76
C GLU A 79 -11.11 -15.61 4.72
N PHE A 80 -10.76 -15.72 6.01
CA PHE A 80 -11.05 -14.69 7.01
C PHE A 80 -10.22 -13.40 6.80
N ILE A 81 -9.03 -13.51 6.20
CA ILE A 81 -8.12 -12.41 5.88
C ILE A 81 -8.44 -11.87 4.49
N PHE A 82 -8.47 -12.76 3.51
CA PHE A 82 -8.68 -12.48 2.09
C PHE A 82 -10.08 -12.95 1.73
N SER A 83 -11.05 -12.05 1.84
CA SER A 83 -12.43 -12.36 1.45
C SER A 83 -12.53 -12.31 -0.08
N ASN A 84 -13.36 -13.15 -0.69
CA ASN A 84 -13.57 -13.18 -2.14
C ASN A 84 -14.42 -12.01 -2.68
N ASP A 85 -14.64 -10.98 -1.87
CA ASP A 85 -15.35 -9.78 -2.32
C ASP A 85 -14.53 -9.07 -3.39
N GLU A 86 -15.20 -8.57 -4.42
CA GLU A 86 -14.62 -7.88 -5.58
C GLU A 86 -13.79 -6.64 -5.18
N GLU A 87 -13.95 -6.14 -3.96
CA GLU A 87 -13.19 -5.01 -3.41
C GLU A 87 -11.80 -5.38 -2.87
N ASN A 88 -11.54 -6.66 -2.56
CA ASN A 88 -10.23 -7.08 -2.05
C ASN A 88 -9.24 -7.23 -3.20
N VAL A 89 -8.27 -6.31 -3.25
CA VAL A 89 -7.25 -6.32 -4.29
C VAL A 89 -5.98 -6.97 -3.76
N TYR A 90 -5.80 -8.25 -4.07
CA TYR A 90 -4.55 -8.96 -3.89
C TYR A 90 -3.90 -9.27 -5.24
N LYS A 91 -2.63 -8.87 -5.38
CA LYS A 91 -1.85 -9.07 -6.61
C LYS A 91 -0.50 -9.66 -6.28
N LEU A 92 -0.14 -10.74 -6.97
CA LEU A 92 1.21 -11.26 -6.92
C LEU A 92 2.16 -10.31 -7.66
N ILE A 93 3.16 -9.79 -6.94
CA ILE A 93 4.12 -8.82 -7.48
C ILE A 93 5.41 -9.53 -7.90
N LYS A 94 5.87 -10.50 -7.10
CA LYS A 94 7.06 -11.28 -7.40
C LYS A 94 6.92 -12.69 -6.84
N PHE A 95 7.46 -13.66 -7.57
CA PHE A 95 7.67 -15.02 -7.10
C PHE A 95 9.16 -15.33 -7.18
N LEU A 96 9.85 -15.28 -6.05
CA LEU A 96 11.31 -15.40 -6.01
C LEU A 96 11.73 -16.66 -5.25
N PRO A 97 12.86 -17.30 -5.59
CA PRO A 97 13.43 -18.33 -4.75
C PRO A 97 13.92 -17.74 -3.42
N VAL A 98 13.85 -18.53 -2.34
CA VAL A 98 14.41 -18.14 -1.05
C VAL A 98 15.94 -18.20 -1.12
N LYS A 99 16.61 -17.10 -0.78
CA LYS A 99 18.08 -17.10 -0.71
C LYS A 99 18.55 -18.14 0.31
N ASN A 100 19.47 -19.01 -0.08
CA ASN A 100 20.06 -20.07 0.75
C ASN A 100 19.13 -21.24 1.10
N LYS A 101 17.98 -21.40 0.41
CA LYS A 101 17.17 -22.63 0.47
C LYS A 101 16.82 -23.08 -0.95
N SER A 102 17.23 -24.28 -1.33
CA SER A 102 16.95 -24.88 -2.65
C SER A 102 15.47 -25.18 -2.87
N ASP A 103 14.71 -25.37 -1.79
CA ASP A 103 13.38 -25.97 -1.84
C ASP A 103 12.29 -25.04 -1.33
N GLY A 104 12.34 -23.77 -1.69
CA GLY A 104 11.27 -22.85 -1.32
C GLY A 104 11.23 -21.56 -2.10
N PHE A 105 10.01 -21.06 -2.30
CA PHE A 105 9.73 -19.77 -2.90
C PHE A 105 9.21 -18.78 -1.85
N GLN A 106 9.37 -17.51 -2.18
CA GLN A 106 8.92 -16.37 -1.41
C GLN A 106 8.09 -15.42 -2.30
N PRO A 107 6.77 -15.65 -2.39
CA PRO A 107 5.88 -14.70 -3.04
C PRO A 107 5.87 -13.36 -2.29
N ILE A 108 5.81 -12.28 -3.06
CA ILE A 108 5.50 -10.94 -2.58
C ILE A 108 4.12 -10.60 -3.12
N VAL A 109 3.14 -10.49 -2.22
CA VAL A 109 1.76 -10.17 -2.55
C VAL A 109 1.46 -8.76 -2.09
N GLU A 110 0.96 -7.95 -3.00
CA GLU A 110 0.39 -6.64 -2.69
C GLU A 110 -1.06 -6.85 -2.30
N VAL A 111 -1.48 -6.23 -1.19
CA VAL A 111 -2.82 -6.40 -0.61
C VAL A 111 -3.42 -5.02 -0.32
N ASP A 112 -4.73 -4.95 -0.12
CA ASP A 112 -5.38 -3.75 0.38
C ASP A 112 -5.07 -3.52 1.88
N ILE A 113 -5.39 -2.32 2.35
CA ILE A 113 -5.11 -1.90 3.73
C ILE A 113 -5.96 -2.68 4.75
N ALA A 114 -7.18 -3.09 4.39
CA ALA A 114 -8.06 -3.82 5.30
C ALA A 114 -7.52 -5.24 5.54
N SER A 115 -7.20 -5.99 4.48
CA SER A 115 -6.56 -7.30 4.61
C SER A 115 -5.20 -7.21 5.29
N TYR A 116 -4.40 -6.20 5.02
CA TYR A 116 -3.12 -6.00 5.71
C TYR A 116 -3.27 -5.83 7.23
N LYS A 117 -4.27 -5.04 7.67
CA LYS A 117 -4.56 -4.86 9.10
C LYS A 117 -4.96 -6.16 9.77
N LYS A 118 -5.76 -7.00 9.11
CA LYS A 118 -6.13 -8.33 9.60
C LYS A 118 -4.89 -9.22 9.79
N VAL A 119 -3.97 -9.23 8.83
CA VAL A 119 -2.71 -9.99 8.93
C VAL A 119 -1.90 -9.56 10.14
N ILE A 120 -1.72 -8.25 10.34
CA ILE A 120 -0.95 -7.73 11.48
C ILE A 120 -1.61 -8.09 12.81
N SER A 121 -2.94 -8.05 12.91
CA SER A 121 -3.64 -8.34 14.16
C SER A 121 -3.52 -9.79 14.64
N ILE A 122 -3.12 -10.72 13.77
CA ILE A 122 -2.92 -12.14 14.13
C ILE A 122 -1.49 -12.39 14.60
N GLY A 123 -0.53 -11.59 14.12
CA GLY A 123 0.90 -11.76 14.45
C GLY A 123 1.32 -11.13 15.80
N HIS A 124 0.39 -10.51 16.51
CA HIS A 124 0.54 -9.92 17.84
C HIS A 124 -0.32 -10.66 18.85
#